data_AF-A0AAD4K2A3-F1
#
_entry.id   AF-A0AAD4K2A3-F1
#
_cell.length_a   1.000
_cell.length_b   1.000
_cell.length_c   1.000
_cell.angle_alpha   90.00
_cell.angle_beta   90.00
_cell.angle_gamma   90.00
#
_symmetry.space_group_name_H-M   'P 1'
#
loop_
_entity.id
_entity.type
_entity.pdbx_description
1 polymer ?
#
loop_
_entity_poly.entity_id
_entity_poly.type
_entity_poly.pdbx_seq_one_letter_code
_entity_poly.pdbx_strand_id
1 'polypeptide(L)'
;MEQIWRNVCAHYEVPEDVTNAWYARIEEHLSVDSPTRAYHNWQEMMQRKHSHLSDCSPSIALAAFFQYYHFDGNRSCVEENCEVFEEFCRDANIEDDHAKSLVCNLLGRRSPDNEVTWSNDDEANLLQDVDLVVLAAPPEEYKHYTELLRHEYANLDDDTYKMMRIKVLETLLIIPCIFSTSEYHDKYEELARTNIRNEIRELKK
;
A
#
# COMPACT_ATOMS: atom_id res chain seq x y z
N MET A 1 11.66 -3.75 -8.57
CA MET A 1 10.25 -4.24 -8.56
C MET A 1 10.08 -5.40 -9.53
N GLU A 2 10.62 -5.32 -10.75
CA GLU A 2 10.54 -6.40 -11.75
C GLU A 2 10.90 -7.80 -11.24
N GLN A 3 12.01 -7.94 -10.50
CA GLN A 3 12.40 -9.26 -9.98
C GLN A 3 11.35 -9.85 -9.02
N ILE A 4 10.74 -9.02 -8.18
CA ILE A 4 9.67 -9.44 -7.26
C ILE A 4 8.47 -9.92 -8.07
N TRP A 5 8.06 -9.13 -9.07
CA TRP A 5 6.98 -9.50 -9.99
C TRP A 5 7.25 -10.82 -10.72
N ARG A 6 8.46 -11.00 -11.27
CA ARG A 6 8.87 -12.23 -11.95
C ARG A 6 8.86 -13.44 -11.02
N ASN A 7 9.27 -13.29 -9.76
CA ASN A 7 9.24 -14.37 -8.78
C ASN A 7 7.80 -14.81 -8.47
N VAL A 8 6.89 -13.83 -8.30
CA VAL A 8 5.46 -14.09 -8.10
C VAL A 8 4.85 -14.79 -9.32
N CYS A 9 5.12 -14.28 -10.51
CA CYS A 9 4.63 -14.89 -11.75
C CYS A 9 5.16 -16.31 -11.93
N ALA A 10 6.43 -16.56 -11.59
CA ALA A 10 7.00 -17.91 -11.62
C ALA A 10 6.32 -18.86 -10.60
N HIS A 11 5.94 -18.36 -9.41
CA HIS A 11 5.22 -19.16 -8.41
C HIS A 11 3.86 -19.66 -8.93
N TYR A 12 3.14 -18.84 -9.69
CA TYR A 12 1.84 -19.18 -10.27
C TYR A 12 1.93 -19.71 -11.71
N GLU A 13 3.13 -20.03 -12.20
CA GLU A 13 3.37 -20.54 -13.56
C GLU A 13 2.80 -19.62 -14.68
N VAL A 14 2.79 -18.31 -14.43
CA VAL A 14 2.25 -17.31 -15.37
C VAL A 14 3.07 -17.29 -16.66
N PRO A 15 2.44 -17.31 -17.85
CA PRO A 15 3.15 -17.22 -19.12
C PRO A 15 4.06 -15.99 -19.21
N GLU A 16 5.21 -16.11 -19.86
CA GLU A 16 6.23 -15.04 -19.91
C GLU A 16 5.72 -13.78 -20.63
N ASP A 17 4.94 -13.94 -21.68
CA ASP A 17 4.30 -12.84 -22.41
C ASP A 17 3.31 -12.08 -21.53
N VAL A 18 2.48 -12.80 -20.76
CA VAL A 18 1.54 -12.21 -19.78
C VAL A 18 2.31 -11.51 -18.66
N THR A 19 3.36 -12.15 -18.13
CA THR A 19 4.23 -11.59 -17.08
C THR A 19 4.81 -10.24 -17.51
N ASN A 20 5.39 -10.17 -18.71
CA ASN A 20 6.01 -8.96 -19.23
C ASN A 20 4.96 -7.88 -19.54
N ALA A 21 3.83 -8.25 -20.15
CA ALA A 21 2.76 -7.33 -20.51
C ALA A 21 2.13 -6.67 -19.27
N TRP A 22 1.84 -7.44 -18.22
CA TRP A 22 1.24 -6.92 -17.00
C TRP A 22 2.21 -6.09 -16.16
N TYR A 23 3.50 -6.47 -16.10
CA TYR A 23 4.51 -5.63 -15.45
C TYR A 23 4.56 -4.24 -16.10
N ALA A 24 4.70 -4.20 -17.44
CA ALA A 24 4.75 -2.96 -18.19
C ALA A 24 3.47 -2.13 -18.00
N ARG A 25 2.28 -2.77 -18.05
CA ARG A 25 1.00 -2.10 -17.83
C ARG A 25 0.89 -1.47 -16.44
N ILE A 26 1.29 -2.19 -15.39
CA ILE A 26 1.24 -1.67 -14.01
C ILE A 26 2.25 -0.55 -13.83
N GLU A 27 3.50 -0.74 -14.26
CA GLU A 27 4.55 0.28 -14.17
C GLU A 27 4.15 1.55 -14.93
N GLU A 28 3.66 1.43 -16.16
CA GLU A 28 3.18 2.56 -16.96
C GLU A 28 2.02 3.26 -16.25
N HIS A 29 0.98 2.52 -15.84
CA HIS A 29 -0.19 3.10 -15.17
C HIS A 29 0.16 3.85 -13.89
N LEU A 30 1.08 3.30 -13.09
CA LEU A 30 1.53 3.89 -11.84
C LEU A 30 2.55 5.02 -12.05
N SER A 31 3.12 5.17 -13.25
CA SER A 31 4.10 6.22 -13.58
C SER A 31 3.49 7.43 -14.29
N VAL A 32 2.19 7.40 -14.64
CA VAL A 32 1.51 8.54 -15.24
C VAL A 32 1.42 9.68 -14.23
N ASP A 33 1.96 10.84 -14.61
CA ASP A 33 1.83 12.08 -13.83
C ASP A 33 0.35 12.43 -13.63
N SER A 34 -0.04 12.59 -12.36
CA SER A 34 -1.39 13.00 -11.99
C SER A 34 -1.36 13.97 -10.81
N PRO A 35 -2.06 15.12 -10.91
CA PRO A 35 -2.09 16.12 -9.85
C PRO A 35 -2.78 15.60 -8.57
N THR A 36 -3.57 14.53 -8.67
CA THR A 36 -4.29 13.93 -7.54
C THR A 36 -3.61 12.66 -7.01
N ARG A 37 -2.40 12.33 -7.49
CA ARG A 37 -1.66 11.09 -7.18
C ARG A 37 -0.15 11.35 -7.08
N ALA A 38 0.23 12.26 -6.18
CA ALA A 38 1.62 12.68 -6.02
C ALA A 38 2.48 11.70 -5.20
N TYR A 39 1.90 10.93 -4.28
CA TYR A 39 2.62 9.91 -3.49
C TYR A 39 2.32 8.49 -3.97
N HIS A 40 1.05 8.16 -4.23
CA HIS A 40 0.61 6.78 -4.49
C HIS A 40 0.98 6.29 -5.90
N ASN A 41 2.17 6.59 -6.40
CA ASN A 41 2.66 6.27 -7.74
C ASN A 41 3.85 5.29 -7.71
N TRP A 42 4.38 4.98 -8.88
CA TRP A 42 5.49 4.05 -9.03
C TRP A 42 6.76 4.51 -8.31
N GLN A 43 7.15 5.77 -8.52
CA GLN A 43 8.43 6.31 -8.07
C GLN A 43 8.49 6.48 -6.55
N GLU A 44 7.40 6.94 -5.94
CA GLU A 44 7.38 7.36 -4.54
C GLU A 44 6.96 6.22 -3.61
N MET A 45 5.84 5.58 -3.91
CA MET A 45 5.28 4.52 -3.08
C MET A 45 5.82 3.14 -3.46
N MET A 46 5.73 2.73 -4.73
CA MET A 46 6.10 1.36 -5.10
C MET A 46 7.59 1.08 -4.92
N GLN A 47 8.48 1.98 -5.34
CA GLN A 47 9.92 1.77 -5.14
C GLN A 47 10.30 1.72 -3.66
N ARG A 48 9.61 2.45 -2.78
CA ARG A 48 9.86 2.41 -1.33
C ARG A 48 9.54 1.04 -0.73
N LYS A 49 8.57 0.32 -1.28
CA LYS A 49 8.21 -1.04 -0.83
C LYS A 49 9.19 -2.12 -1.26
N HIS A 50 10.13 -1.83 -2.16
CA HIS A 50 11.01 -2.83 -2.77
C HIS A 50 11.72 -3.75 -1.76
N SER A 51 12.42 -3.17 -0.78
CA SER A 51 13.16 -3.94 0.22
C SER A 51 12.27 -4.73 1.17
N HIS A 52 11.00 -4.34 1.28
CA HIS A 52 10.04 -4.94 2.19
C HIS A 52 9.28 -6.10 1.56
N LEU A 53 9.12 -6.07 0.23
CA LEU A 53 8.39 -7.09 -0.53
C LEU A 53 9.29 -8.23 -1.04
N SER A 54 10.61 -8.08 -0.97
CA SER A 54 11.56 -9.02 -1.58
C SER A 54 11.45 -10.45 -1.03
N ASP A 55 11.09 -10.59 0.25
CA ASP A 55 10.95 -11.88 0.96
C ASP A 55 9.51 -12.18 1.38
N CYS A 56 8.54 -11.41 0.87
CA CYS A 56 7.13 -11.60 1.18
C CYS A 56 6.52 -12.78 0.41
N SER A 57 5.38 -13.28 0.90
CA SER A 57 4.61 -14.29 0.17
C SER A 57 4.12 -13.74 -1.18
N PRO A 58 3.87 -14.63 -2.17
CA PRO A 58 3.30 -14.22 -3.45
C PRO A 58 1.99 -13.43 -3.31
N SER A 59 1.15 -13.76 -2.32
CA SER A 59 -0.10 -13.07 -2.03
C SER A 59 0.11 -11.61 -1.61
N ILE A 60 1.05 -11.35 -0.69
CA ILE A 60 1.38 -9.99 -0.24
C ILE A 60 1.98 -9.19 -1.41
N ALA A 61 2.87 -9.81 -2.19
CA ALA A 61 3.46 -9.14 -3.33
C ALA A 61 2.39 -8.76 -4.37
N LEU A 62 1.50 -9.69 -4.76
CA LEU A 62 0.36 -9.38 -5.62
C LEU A 62 -0.49 -8.25 -5.04
N ALA A 63 -0.89 -8.35 -3.78
CA ALA A 63 -1.68 -7.31 -3.13
C ALA A 63 -0.98 -5.94 -3.19
N ALA A 64 0.33 -5.88 -2.97
CA ALA A 64 1.10 -4.64 -3.07
C ALA A 64 1.16 -4.06 -4.49
N PHE A 65 1.17 -4.88 -5.54
CA PHE A 65 1.10 -4.41 -6.93
C PHE A 65 -0.29 -3.87 -7.32
N PHE A 66 -1.37 -4.36 -6.71
CA PHE A 66 -2.74 -4.00 -7.06
C PHE A 66 -3.45 -3.05 -6.08
N GLN A 67 -3.00 -2.91 -4.82
CA GLN A 67 -3.67 -2.15 -3.74
C GLN A 67 -4.01 -0.71 -4.06
N TYR A 68 -3.22 -0.07 -4.92
CA TYR A 68 -3.47 1.27 -5.39
C TYR A 68 -3.36 1.32 -6.91
N TYR A 69 -3.74 0.27 -7.64
CA TYR A 69 -3.76 0.36 -9.11
C TYR A 69 -4.61 1.58 -9.52
N HIS A 70 -5.86 1.60 -9.06
CA HIS A 70 -6.68 2.79 -8.90
C HIS A 70 -6.49 3.42 -7.51
N PHE A 71 -6.49 4.75 -7.49
CA PHE A 71 -6.34 5.55 -6.28
C PHE A 71 -7.22 6.81 -6.36
N ASP A 72 -7.92 7.08 -5.26
CA ASP A 72 -8.66 8.32 -5.04
C ASP A 72 -8.58 8.65 -3.54
N GLY A 73 -8.02 9.81 -3.19
CA GLY A 73 -7.84 10.22 -1.80
C GLY A 73 -9.14 10.44 -1.02
N ASN A 74 -10.30 10.47 -1.69
CA ASN A 74 -11.61 10.78 -1.09
C ASN A 74 -12.57 9.59 -1.03
N ARG A 75 -12.25 8.44 -1.65
CA ARG A 75 -13.12 7.24 -1.64
C ARG A 75 -12.31 5.96 -1.73
N SER A 76 -12.92 4.85 -1.34
CA SER A 76 -12.33 3.53 -1.57
C SER A 76 -12.28 3.20 -3.07
N CYS A 77 -11.21 2.54 -3.50
CA CYS A 77 -11.03 1.94 -4.83
C CYS A 77 -10.81 0.42 -4.76
N VAL A 78 -11.12 -0.19 -3.61
CA VAL A 78 -10.82 -1.61 -3.34
C VAL A 78 -11.47 -2.54 -4.36
N GLU A 79 -12.73 -2.28 -4.72
CA GLU A 79 -13.45 -3.13 -5.65
C GLU A 79 -12.84 -3.06 -7.05
N GLU A 80 -12.55 -1.85 -7.55
CA GLU A 80 -11.89 -1.68 -8.84
C GLU A 80 -10.48 -2.30 -8.86
N ASN A 81 -9.75 -2.23 -7.76
CA ASN A 81 -8.43 -2.85 -7.65
C ASN A 81 -8.49 -4.38 -7.65
N CYS A 82 -9.51 -4.96 -7.02
CA CYS A 82 -9.77 -6.39 -7.10
C CYS A 82 -10.20 -6.81 -8.52
N GLU A 83 -11.00 -6.01 -9.23
CA GLU A 83 -11.39 -6.29 -10.62
C GLU A 83 -10.18 -6.36 -11.56
N VAL A 84 -9.21 -5.44 -11.41
CA VAL A 84 -7.97 -5.44 -12.19
C VAL A 84 -7.08 -6.63 -11.82
N PHE A 85 -7.00 -6.98 -10.54
CA PHE A 85 -6.29 -8.19 -10.11
C PHE A 85 -6.93 -9.46 -10.70
N GLU A 86 -8.25 -9.56 -10.70
CA GLU A 86 -8.97 -10.69 -11.30
C GLU A 86 -8.81 -10.73 -12.83
N GLU A 87 -8.68 -9.58 -13.49
CA GLU A 87 -8.29 -9.49 -14.89
C GLU A 87 -6.91 -10.10 -15.12
N PHE A 88 -5.93 -9.75 -14.30
CA PHE A 88 -4.62 -10.37 -14.33
C PHE A 88 -4.71 -11.89 -14.12
N CYS A 89 -5.48 -12.37 -13.14
CA CYS A 89 -5.63 -13.80 -12.91
C CYS A 89 -6.23 -14.55 -14.11
N ARG A 90 -7.19 -13.95 -14.83
CA ARG A 90 -7.75 -14.53 -16.05
C ARG A 90 -6.71 -14.63 -17.15
N ASP A 91 -5.97 -13.56 -17.41
CA ASP A 91 -4.93 -13.55 -18.45
C ASP A 91 -3.78 -14.50 -18.10
N ALA A 92 -3.47 -14.62 -16.81
CA ALA A 92 -2.43 -15.48 -16.26
C ALA A 92 -2.83 -16.95 -16.12
N ASN A 93 -4.10 -17.30 -16.39
CA ASN A 93 -4.67 -18.64 -16.14
C ASN A 93 -4.50 -19.13 -14.69
N ILE A 94 -4.60 -18.23 -13.71
CA ILE A 94 -4.56 -18.60 -12.29
C ILE A 94 -5.94 -19.14 -11.90
N GLU A 95 -6.02 -20.46 -11.72
CA GLU A 95 -7.28 -21.15 -11.36
C GLU A 95 -7.53 -21.22 -9.85
N ASP A 96 -6.52 -21.02 -9.00
CA ASP A 96 -6.64 -21.13 -7.53
C ASP A 96 -7.54 -20.04 -6.92
N ASP A 97 -8.82 -20.38 -6.71
CA ASP A 97 -9.83 -19.50 -6.14
C ASP A 97 -9.53 -19.09 -4.69
N HIS A 98 -8.80 -19.92 -3.94
CA HIS A 98 -8.40 -19.58 -2.58
C HIS A 98 -7.34 -18.49 -2.60
N ALA A 99 -6.31 -18.62 -3.44
CA ALA A 99 -5.28 -17.59 -3.62
C ALA A 99 -5.87 -16.27 -4.14
N LYS A 100 -6.80 -16.33 -5.10
CA LYS A 100 -7.53 -15.15 -5.61
C LYS A 100 -8.31 -14.44 -4.49
N SER A 101 -9.08 -15.20 -3.71
CA SER A 101 -9.85 -14.66 -2.58
C SER A 101 -8.94 -14.04 -1.51
N LEU A 102 -7.80 -14.69 -1.21
CA LEU A 102 -6.81 -14.19 -0.27
C LEU A 102 -6.26 -12.82 -0.70
N VAL A 103 -5.84 -12.67 -1.95
CA VAL A 103 -5.35 -11.38 -2.44
C VAL A 103 -6.44 -10.32 -2.39
N CYS A 104 -7.67 -10.60 -2.83
CA CYS A 104 -8.78 -9.64 -2.73
C CYS A 104 -9.08 -9.23 -1.27
N ASN A 105 -8.92 -10.14 -0.31
CA ASN A 105 -9.04 -9.83 1.11
C ASN A 105 -7.91 -8.91 1.60
N LEU A 106 -6.67 -9.15 1.18
CA LEU A 106 -5.52 -8.28 1.46
C LEU A 106 -5.71 -6.88 0.85
N LEU A 107 -6.36 -6.78 -0.32
CA LEU A 107 -6.77 -5.52 -0.91
C LEU A 107 -7.88 -4.81 -0.13
N GLY A 108 -8.54 -5.49 0.81
CA GLY A 108 -9.56 -4.95 1.70
C GLY A 108 -11.00 -5.29 1.32
N ARG A 109 -11.24 -6.16 0.33
CA ARG A 109 -12.60 -6.60 -0.03
C ARG A 109 -13.15 -7.45 1.12
N ARG A 110 -14.32 -7.05 1.62
CA ARG A 110 -15.03 -7.79 2.70
C ARG A 110 -16.08 -8.70 2.09
N SER A 111 -16.10 -9.96 2.51
CA SER A 111 -17.15 -10.94 2.20
C SER A 111 -17.82 -11.41 3.51
N PRO A 112 -19.12 -11.74 3.52
CA PRO A 112 -19.79 -12.35 4.67
C PRO A 112 -19.08 -13.62 5.17
N ASP A 113 -18.45 -14.39 4.26
CA ASP A 113 -17.72 -15.61 4.61
C ASP A 113 -16.36 -15.33 5.26
N ASN A 114 -15.84 -14.10 5.13
CA ASN A 114 -14.52 -13.68 5.64
C ASN A 114 -14.61 -12.90 6.97
N GLU A 115 -15.81 -12.68 7.53
CA GLU A 115 -15.94 -12.12 8.89
C GLU A 115 -15.45 -13.11 9.98
N VAL A 116 -15.39 -14.41 9.67
CA VAL A 116 -15.22 -15.49 10.67
C VAL A 116 -13.90 -16.28 10.54
N THR A 117 -13.13 -16.12 9.45
CA THR A 117 -11.83 -16.81 9.28
C THR A 117 -10.68 -15.83 9.07
N TRP A 118 -10.25 -15.21 10.17
CA TRP A 118 -9.06 -14.38 10.32
C TRP A 118 -7.80 -15.28 10.43
N SER A 119 -7.56 -16.16 9.45
CA SER A 119 -6.35 -17.01 9.43
C SER A 119 -5.14 -16.33 8.79
N ASN A 120 -5.31 -15.10 8.26
CA ASN A 120 -4.30 -14.38 7.48
C ASN A 120 -3.98 -13.00 8.09
N ASP A 121 -4.26 -12.82 9.37
CA ASP A 121 -4.02 -11.56 10.09
C ASP A 121 -2.57 -11.16 9.98
N ASP A 122 -1.66 -12.12 10.00
CA ASP A 122 -0.23 -11.88 9.87
C ASP A 122 0.13 -11.29 8.50
N GLU A 123 -0.46 -11.77 7.40
CA GLU A 123 -0.20 -11.20 6.06
C GLU A 123 -0.83 -9.82 5.88
N ALA A 124 -2.05 -9.64 6.39
CA ALA A 124 -2.73 -8.33 6.35
C ALA A 124 -1.99 -7.30 7.21
N ASN A 125 -1.57 -7.69 8.42
CA ASN A 125 -0.76 -6.89 9.32
C ASN A 125 0.58 -6.52 8.67
N LEU A 126 1.27 -7.48 8.06
CA LEU A 126 2.54 -7.22 7.38
C LEU A 126 2.36 -6.28 6.19
N LEU A 127 1.33 -6.47 5.35
CA LEU A 127 1.06 -5.57 4.23
C LEU A 127 0.76 -4.14 4.72
N GLN A 128 -0.01 -4.02 5.81
CA GLN A 128 -0.28 -2.73 6.45
C GLN A 128 1.00 -2.09 7.01
N ASP A 129 1.86 -2.87 7.66
CA ASP A 129 3.15 -2.40 8.19
C ASP A 129 4.07 -1.91 7.06
N VAL A 130 4.09 -2.61 5.93
CA VAL A 130 4.82 -2.21 4.70
C VAL A 130 4.26 -0.90 4.14
N ASP A 131 2.95 -0.69 4.18
CA ASP A 131 2.32 0.57 3.73
C ASP A 131 2.65 1.74 4.66
N LEU A 132 2.69 1.49 5.96
CA LEU A 132 2.94 2.50 7.00
C LEU A 132 4.42 2.80 7.23
N VAL A 133 5.35 2.02 6.65
CA VAL A 133 6.80 2.17 6.91
C VAL A 133 7.34 3.55 6.54
N VAL A 134 6.68 4.25 5.61
CA VAL A 134 7.02 5.65 5.28
C VAL A 134 6.96 6.57 6.49
N LEU A 135 6.14 6.27 7.49
CA LEU A 135 6.06 7.05 8.74
C LEU A 135 7.38 7.05 9.50
N ALA A 136 8.18 5.98 9.38
CA ALA A 136 9.49 5.84 10.01
C ALA A 136 10.66 6.26 9.10
N ALA A 137 10.39 6.90 7.97
CA ALA A 137 11.43 7.36 7.06
C ALA A 137 12.36 8.39 7.72
N PRO A 138 13.60 8.55 7.21
CA PRO A 138 14.48 9.64 7.62
C PRO A 138 13.78 11.02 7.52
N PRO A 139 14.09 12.01 8.38
CA PRO A 139 13.32 13.25 8.46
C PRO A 139 13.14 14.00 7.13
N GLU A 140 14.15 14.00 6.26
CA GLU A 140 14.07 14.65 4.94
C GLU A 140 13.11 13.92 4.01
N GLU A 141 13.15 12.58 3.99
CA GLU A 141 12.23 11.76 3.19
C GLU A 141 10.81 11.82 3.73
N TYR A 142 10.64 11.83 5.05
CA TYR A 142 9.33 11.98 5.67
C TYR A 142 8.70 13.34 5.32
N LYS A 143 9.50 14.41 5.31
CA LYS A 143 9.04 15.73 4.88
C LYS A 143 8.64 15.75 3.40
N HIS A 144 9.44 15.13 2.52
CA HIS A 144 9.07 14.97 1.11
C HIS A 144 7.73 14.21 0.98
N TYR A 145 7.56 13.12 1.73
CA TYR A 145 6.29 12.38 1.79
C TYR A 145 5.11 13.27 2.20
N THR A 146 5.23 14.11 3.25
CA THR A 146 4.12 14.96 3.69
C THR A 146 3.80 16.07 2.69
N GLU A 147 4.79 16.56 1.94
CA GLU A 147 4.59 17.51 0.83
C GLU A 147 3.81 16.85 -0.32
N LEU A 148 4.20 15.64 -0.75
CA LEU A 148 3.46 14.86 -1.74
C LEU A 148 2.03 14.56 -1.29
N LEU A 149 1.86 14.16 -0.04
CA LEU A 149 0.53 13.89 0.51
C LEU A 149 -0.33 15.17 0.52
N ARG A 150 0.24 16.34 0.85
CA ARG A 150 -0.48 17.62 0.77
C ARG A 150 -0.96 17.90 -0.66
N HIS A 151 -0.18 17.54 -1.69
CA HIS A 151 -0.57 17.69 -3.09
C HIS A 151 -1.77 16.82 -3.48
N GLU A 152 -1.86 15.58 -2.98
CA GLU A 152 -3.00 14.69 -3.25
C GLU A 152 -4.32 15.24 -2.71
N TYR A 153 -4.26 16.04 -1.64
CA TYR A 153 -5.40 16.71 -1.03
C TYR A 153 -5.50 18.20 -1.39
N ALA A 154 -4.93 18.63 -2.52
CA ALA A 154 -4.96 20.03 -2.96
C ALA A 154 -6.38 20.60 -3.20
N ASN A 155 -7.39 19.73 -3.30
CA ASN A 155 -8.80 20.11 -3.36
C ASN A 155 -9.35 20.65 -2.02
N LEU A 156 -8.68 20.36 -0.91
CA LEU A 156 -9.03 20.85 0.42
C LEU A 156 -8.31 22.17 0.73
N ASP A 157 -9.01 23.08 1.39
CA ASP A 157 -8.37 24.25 2.00
C ASP A 157 -7.41 23.83 3.12
N ASP A 158 -6.47 24.71 3.44
CA ASP A 158 -5.39 24.40 4.38
C ASP A 158 -5.88 24.06 5.78
N ASP A 159 -6.93 24.72 6.27
CA ASP A 159 -7.47 24.49 7.61
C ASP A 159 -8.17 23.13 7.70
N THR A 160 -8.98 22.80 6.68
CA THR A 160 -9.61 21.48 6.56
C THR A 160 -8.57 20.37 6.45
N TYR A 161 -7.56 20.53 5.60
CA TYR A 161 -6.48 19.54 5.47
C TYR A 161 -5.74 19.33 6.79
N LYS A 162 -5.30 20.42 7.44
CA LYS A 162 -4.58 20.37 8.72
C LYS A 162 -5.40 19.63 9.78
N MET A 163 -6.68 19.98 9.92
CA MET A 163 -7.57 19.34 10.89
C MET A 163 -7.71 17.83 10.63
N MET A 164 -7.95 17.44 9.38
CA MET A 164 -8.10 16.02 8.99
C MET A 164 -6.80 15.25 9.23
N ARG A 165 -5.66 15.81 8.79
CA ARG A 165 -4.35 15.17 8.92
C ARG A 165 -3.94 15.01 10.39
N ILE A 166 -4.11 16.05 11.21
CA ILE A 166 -3.86 15.97 12.66
C ILE A 166 -4.71 14.87 13.29
N LYS A 167 -5.99 14.75 12.93
CA LYS A 167 -6.87 13.70 13.47
C LYS A 167 -6.37 12.30 13.13
N VAL A 168 -5.92 12.06 11.90
CA VAL A 168 -5.33 10.77 11.48
C VAL A 168 -4.07 10.47 12.30
N LEU A 169 -3.17 11.45 12.41
CA LEU A 169 -1.91 11.32 13.13
C LEU A 169 -2.11 11.10 14.64
N GLU A 170 -3.05 11.81 15.26
CA GLU A 170 -3.42 11.62 16.67
C GLU A 170 -4.05 10.24 16.90
N THR A 171 -4.84 9.74 15.94
CA THR A 171 -5.38 8.37 15.98
C THR A 171 -4.25 7.34 15.98
N LEU A 172 -3.25 7.47 15.10
CA LEU A 172 -2.08 6.59 15.07
C LEU A 172 -1.30 6.61 16.39
N LEU A 173 -1.16 7.78 17.03
CA LEU A 173 -0.47 7.87 18.33
C LEU A 173 -1.21 7.18 19.49
N ILE A 174 -2.53 7.01 19.38
CA ILE A 174 -3.36 6.34 20.40
C ILE A 174 -3.28 4.81 20.28
N ILE A 175 -3.05 4.28 19.08
CA ILE A 175 -2.90 2.85 18.87
C ILE A 175 -1.68 2.35 19.69
N PRO A 176 -1.79 1.23 20.44
CA PRO A 176 -0.68 0.71 21.24
C PRO A 176 0.59 0.43 20.42
N CYS A 177 0.43 -0.17 19.25
CA CYS A 177 1.50 -0.44 18.29
C CYS A 177 1.06 0.06 16.91
N ILE A 178 1.80 0.98 16.30
CA ILE A 178 1.53 1.41 14.92
C ILE A 178 1.85 0.28 13.96
N PHE A 179 2.93 -0.46 14.25
CA PHE A 179 3.32 -1.65 13.51
C PHE A 179 2.95 -2.92 14.27
N SER A 180 2.23 -3.83 13.62
CA SER A 180 1.73 -5.08 14.22
C SER A 180 2.78 -6.18 14.26
N THR A 181 3.64 -6.25 13.24
CA THR A 181 4.71 -7.24 13.11
C THR A 181 5.86 -6.86 14.04
N SER A 182 6.34 -7.80 14.85
CA SER A 182 7.39 -7.56 15.85
C SER A 182 8.66 -6.95 15.25
N GLU A 183 9.12 -7.44 14.10
CA GLU A 183 10.29 -6.89 13.40
C GLU A 183 10.09 -5.41 13.01
N TYR A 184 8.90 -5.06 12.51
CA TYR A 184 8.59 -3.70 12.11
C TYR A 184 8.43 -2.80 13.32
N HIS A 185 7.75 -3.27 14.36
CA HIS A 185 7.61 -2.56 15.63
C HIS A 185 8.98 -2.19 16.20
N ASP A 186 9.86 -3.18 16.39
CA ASP A 186 11.17 -2.98 17.02
C ASP A 186 12.06 -2.01 16.24
N LYS A 187 11.89 -1.97 14.91
CA LYS A 187 12.72 -1.14 14.02
C LYS A 187 12.15 0.25 13.75
N TYR A 188 10.82 0.40 13.67
CA TYR A 188 10.18 1.58 13.07
C TYR A 188 9.26 2.35 14.03
N GLU A 189 8.77 1.75 15.11
CA GLU A 189 7.74 2.35 15.98
C GLU A 189 8.16 3.73 16.53
N GLU A 190 9.34 3.81 17.16
CA GLU A 190 9.81 5.06 17.77
C GLU A 190 10.13 6.15 16.73
N LEU A 191 10.63 5.74 15.55
CA LEU A 191 10.90 6.65 14.43
C LEU A 191 9.58 7.23 13.91
N ALA A 192 8.58 6.38 13.65
CA ALA A 192 7.25 6.80 13.23
C ALA A 192 6.60 7.74 14.23
N ARG A 193 6.59 7.39 15.52
CA ARG A 193 6.01 8.25 16.57
C ARG A 193 6.73 9.59 16.67
N THR A 194 8.04 9.63 16.46
CA THR A 194 8.81 10.89 16.45
C THR A 194 8.40 11.78 15.27
N ASN A 195 8.37 11.23 14.06
CA ASN A 195 7.95 11.93 12.86
C ASN A 195 6.51 12.45 12.95
N ILE A 196 5.58 11.61 13.39
CA ILE A 196 4.16 11.96 13.59
C ILE A 196 4.02 13.14 14.57
N ARG A 197 4.71 13.09 15.73
CA ARG A 197 4.66 14.19 16.71
C ARG A 197 5.23 15.49 16.15
N ASN A 198 6.28 15.42 15.32
CA ASN A 198 6.85 16.59 14.67
C ASN A 198 5.90 17.19 13.64
N GLU A 199 5.28 16.36 12.78
CA GLU A 199 4.28 16.82 11.80
C GLU A 199 3.10 17.50 12.50
N ILE A 200 2.56 16.91 13.57
CA ILE A 200 1.47 17.53 14.35
C ILE A 200 1.88 18.92 14.87
N ARG A 201 3.12 19.08 15.38
CA ARG A 201 3.61 20.38 15.87
C ARG A 201 3.73 21.40 14.75
N GLU A 202 4.08 20.98 13.54
CA GLU A 202 4.20 21.86 12.38
C GLU A 202 2.82 22.28 11.86
N LEU A 203 1.87 21.35 11.77
CA LEU A 203 0.51 21.64 11.31
C LEU A 203 -0.27 22.56 12.27
N LYS A 204 0.05 22.52 13.57
CA LYS A 204 -0.57 23.38 14.61
C LYS A 204 0.02 24.81 14.68
N LYS A 205 1.11 25.10 13.95
CA LYS A 205 1.64 26.47 13.80
C LYS A 205 0.81 27.26 12.78
#